data_AF-C0XGE7-F1
#
_entry.id   AF-C0XGE7-F1
#
_cell.length_a   1.000
_cell.length_b   1.000
_cell.length_c   1.000
_cell.angle_alpha   90.00
_cell.angle_beta   90.00
_cell.angle_gamma   90.00
#
_symmetry.space_group_name_H-M   'P 1'
#
loop_
_entity.id
_entity.type
_entity.pdbx_description
1 polymer ?
#
loop_
_entity_poly.entity_id
_entity_poly.type
_entity_poly.pdbx_seq_one_letter_code
_entity_poly.pdbx_strand_id
1 'polypeptide(L)'
;MAANSDTLKVDRNKGMYLMAQKAKESAKEKKADEEEKPEKDFNYPDNEIKKAVDLIKQKGYVTKLDFKEMDDDDWAKGFSKEVDKVFQKSDEDPYIYYEKFDFVGGDIDSIIWNMDVIKTRDAALQKLADLLKERIE
;
A
#
# COMPACT_ATOMS: atom_id res chain seq x y z
N MET A 1 -21.92 -29.76 51.10
CA MET A 1 -21.42 -30.11 49.77
C MET A 1 -20.43 -29.04 49.34
N ALA A 2 -19.13 -29.28 49.51
CA ALA A 2 -18.07 -28.37 49.07
C ALA A 2 -17.69 -28.74 47.64
N ALA A 3 -18.40 -28.18 46.66
CA ALA A 3 -18.04 -28.33 45.26
C ALA A 3 -17.13 -27.17 44.83
N ASN A 4 -15.88 -27.53 44.57
CA ASN A 4 -15.16 -27.09 43.37
C ASN A 4 -14.76 -25.60 43.28
N SER A 5 -13.89 -25.16 44.18
CA SER A 5 -13.10 -23.93 44.01
C SER A 5 -11.88 -24.13 43.07
N ASP A 6 -11.39 -25.38 42.94
CA ASP A 6 -10.16 -25.66 42.18
C ASP A 6 -10.38 -25.83 40.66
N THR A 7 -11.53 -26.32 40.20
CA THR A 7 -11.80 -26.47 38.76
C THR A 7 -11.96 -25.12 38.05
N LEU A 8 -12.52 -24.12 38.72
CA LEU A 8 -12.70 -22.75 38.21
C LEU A 8 -11.38 -21.96 38.06
N LYS A 9 -10.30 -22.38 38.72
CA LYS A 9 -8.97 -21.75 38.58
C LYS A 9 -8.20 -22.34 37.40
N VAL A 10 -8.30 -23.65 37.18
CA VAL A 10 -7.65 -24.35 36.05
C VAL A 10 -8.22 -23.88 34.71
N ASP A 11 -9.54 -23.67 34.62
CA ASP A 11 -10.22 -23.26 33.39
C ASP A 11 -9.82 -21.84 32.94
N ARG A 12 -9.68 -20.90 33.90
CA ARG A 12 -9.22 -19.53 33.62
C ARG A 12 -7.78 -19.48 33.10
N ASN A 13 -6.89 -20.30 33.66
CA ASN A 13 -5.51 -20.38 33.18
C ASN A 13 -5.42 -20.95 31.76
N LYS A 14 -6.28 -21.93 31.43
CA LYS A 14 -6.33 -22.52 30.08
C LYS A 14 -6.87 -21.52 29.05
N GLY A 15 -7.88 -20.73 29.42
CA GLY A 15 -8.39 -19.62 28.60
C GLY A 15 -7.35 -18.54 28.34
N MET A 16 -6.63 -18.08 29.37
CA MET A 16 -5.54 -17.11 29.22
C MET A 16 -4.39 -17.64 28.35
N TYR A 17 -4.04 -18.92 28.51
CA TYR A 17 -2.98 -19.55 27.71
C TYR A 17 -3.37 -19.65 26.23
N LEU A 18 -4.63 -20.00 25.93
CA LEU A 18 -5.13 -20.08 24.55
C LEU A 18 -5.19 -18.69 23.88
N MET A 19 -5.59 -17.64 24.61
CA MET A 19 -5.57 -16.27 24.10
C MET A 19 -4.14 -15.78 23.86
N ALA A 20 -3.20 -16.12 24.74
CA ALA A 20 -1.79 -15.77 24.55
C ALA A 20 -1.14 -16.51 23.37
N GLN A 21 -1.55 -17.76 23.10
CA GLN A 21 -1.12 -18.48 21.89
C GLN A 21 -1.70 -17.86 20.62
N LYS A 22 -3.01 -17.58 20.58
CA LYS A 22 -3.64 -16.90 19.44
C LYS A 22 -3.05 -15.51 19.18
N ALA A 23 -2.78 -14.74 20.24
CA ALA A 23 -2.14 -13.43 20.09
C ALA A 23 -0.71 -13.53 19.52
N LYS A 24 0.05 -14.57 19.90
CA LYS A 24 1.38 -14.86 19.34
C LYS A 24 1.29 -15.34 17.89
N GLU A 25 0.26 -16.11 17.55
CA GLU A 25 0.01 -16.63 16.20
C GLU A 25 -0.43 -15.51 15.25
N SER A 26 -1.36 -14.64 15.66
CA SER A 26 -1.72 -13.43 14.91
C SER A 26 -0.56 -12.42 14.81
N ALA A 27 0.30 -12.33 15.81
CA ALA A 27 1.53 -11.53 15.72
C ALA A 27 2.56 -12.16 14.77
N LYS A 28 2.58 -13.49 14.64
CA LYS A 28 3.44 -14.21 13.70
C LYS A 28 2.91 -14.13 12.27
N GLU A 29 1.60 -14.16 12.06
CA GLU A 29 0.96 -13.89 10.77
C GLU A 29 1.17 -12.44 10.33
N LYS A 30 1.00 -11.46 11.23
CA LYS A 30 1.36 -10.05 10.94
C LYS A 30 2.82 -9.88 10.55
N LYS A 31 3.74 -10.63 11.17
CA LYS A 31 5.17 -10.60 10.83
C LYS A 31 5.53 -11.40 9.58
N ALA A 32 4.69 -12.32 9.13
CA ALA A 32 4.93 -13.10 7.91
C ALA A 32 4.54 -12.32 6.63
N ASP A 33 3.63 -11.35 6.75
CA ASP A 33 3.35 -10.35 5.70
C ASP A 33 4.40 -9.21 5.67
N GLU A 34 5.18 -9.12 6.74
CA GLU A 34 6.28 -8.17 6.99
C GLU A 34 7.65 -8.85 6.84
N GLU A 35 7.75 -9.92 6.05
CA GLU A 35 9.04 -10.40 5.57
C GLU A 35 9.57 -9.36 4.57
N GLU A 36 10.08 -8.25 5.12
CA GLU A 36 10.79 -7.19 4.42
C GLU A 36 11.93 -7.86 3.64
N LYS A 37 11.66 -8.14 2.35
CA LYS A 37 12.69 -8.23 1.33
C LYS A 37 13.66 -7.05 1.59
N PRO A 38 14.98 -7.27 1.50
CA PRO A 38 15.94 -6.19 1.70
C PRO A 38 15.50 -5.00 0.84
N GLU A 39 15.24 -3.86 1.47
CA GLU A 39 14.83 -2.64 0.77
C GLU A 39 15.88 -2.38 -0.30
N LYS A 40 15.50 -2.51 -1.57
CA LYS A 40 16.36 -2.10 -2.68
C LYS A 40 16.59 -0.61 -2.48
N ASP A 41 17.85 -0.21 -2.29
CA ASP A 41 18.23 1.20 -2.27
C ASP A 41 18.07 1.76 -3.69
N PHE A 42 16.88 2.27 -3.98
CA PHE A 42 16.59 2.97 -5.21
C PHE A 42 17.04 4.43 -5.08
N ASN A 43 17.75 4.92 -6.09
CA ASN A 43 18.07 6.32 -6.21
C ASN A 43 16.95 7.03 -6.99
N TYR A 44 16.30 8.02 -6.38
CA TYR A 44 15.25 8.84 -7.00
C TYR A 44 15.80 10.24 -7.28
N PRO A 45 16.12 10.58 -8.54
CA PRO A 45 16.64 11.91 -8.85
C PRO A 45 15.63 13.01 -8.54
N ASP A 46 16.07 14.11 -7.92
CA ASP A 46 15.22 15.27 -7.58
C ASP A 46 14.43 15.82 -8.78
N ASN A 47 15.01 15.77 -9.99
CA ASN A 47 14.33 16.21 -11.21
C ASN A 47 13.14 15.31 -11.59
N GLU A 48 13.23 14.00 -11.36
CA GLU A 48 12.13 13.07 -11.62
C GLU A 48 11.03 13.24 -10.57
N ILE A 49 11.39 13.40 -9.29
CA ILE A 49 10.42 13.69 -8.21
C ILE A 49 9.67 15.00 -8.54
N LYS A 50 10.38 16.06 -8.91
CA LYS A 50 9.77 17.34 -9.29
C LYS A 50 8.83 17.19 -10.49
N LYS A 51 9.26 16.46 -11.52
CA LYS A 51 8.41 16.16 -12.69
C LYS A 51 7.14 15.42 -12.28
N ALA A 52 7.23 14.46 -11.36
CA ALA A 52 6.07 13.71 -10.89
C ALA A 52 5.09 14.61 -10.12
N VAL A 53 5.60 15.47 -9.23
CA VAL A 53 4.81 16.47 -8.51
C VAL A 53 4.10 17.40 -9.49
N ASP A 54 4.81 17.94 -10.48
CA ASP A 54 4.23 18.83 -11.49
C ASP A 54 3.12 18.14 -12.30
N LEU A 55 3.33 16.88 -12.71
CA LEU A 55 2.33 16.08 -13.41
C LEU A 55 1.12 15.78 -12.52
N ILE A 56 1.31 15.44 -11.25
CA ILE A 56 0.21 15.20 -10.31
C ILE A 56 -0.60 16.48 -10.08
N LYS A 57 0.05 17.64 -9.95
CA LYS A 57 -0.66 18.93 -9.88
C LYS A 57 -1.43 19.25 -11.16
N GLN A 58 -0.88 18.90 -12.32
CA GLN A 58 -1.48 19.21 -13.62
C GLN A 58 -2.65 18.29 -13.98
N LYS A 59 -2.49 16.96 -13.82
CA LYS A 59 -3.44 15.95 -14.31
C LYS A 59 -3.93 14.97 -13.24
N GLY A 60 -3.41 15.04 -12.02
CA GLY A 60 -3.87 14.27 -10.87
C GLY A 60 -3.18 12.92 -10.66
N TYR A 61 -2.28 12.49 -11.53
CA TYR A 61 -1.65 11.15 -11.44
C TYR A 61 -0.38 11.02 -12.29
N VAL A 62 0.39 9.97 -12.04
CA VAL A 62 1.49 9.47 -12.90
C VAL A 62 1.44 7.95 -13.02
N THR A 63 1.94 7.41 -14.14
CA THR A 63 2.01 5.97 -14.41
C THR A 63 3.31 5.57 -15.11
N LYS A 64 3.47 4.28 -15.46
CA LYS A 64 4.58 3.80 -16.29
C LYS A 64 4.71 4.45 -17.68
N LEU A 65 3.70 5.20 -18.12
CA LEU A 65 3.77 6.00 -19.34
C LEU A 65 4.59 7.28 -19.14
N ASP A 66 4.66 7.80 -17.91
CA ASP A 66 5.42 9.00 -17.54
C ASP A 66 6.83 8.67 -17.03
N PHE A 67 6.97 7.55 -16.31
CA PHE A 67 8.22 7.05 -15.70
C PHE A 67 8.32 5.53 -15.92
N LYS A 68 9.23 5.08 -16.78
CA LYS A 68 9.28 3.66 -17.19
C LYS A 68 9.65 2.72 -16.05
N GLU A 69 10.36 3.24 -15.06
CA GLU A 69 10.80 2.54 -13.85
C GLU A 69 9.62 2.12 -12.96
N MET A 70 8.43 2.72 -13.12
CA MET A 70 7.21 2.29 -12.42
C MET A 70 6.72 0.89 -12.82
N ASP A 71 7.34 0.26 -13.83
CA ASP A 71 7.13 -1.15 -14.17
C ASP A 71 7.70 -2.10 -13.07
N ASP A 72 8.63 -1.62 -12.22
CA ASP A 72 9.04 -2.31 -10.98
C ASP A 72 8.18 -1.82 -9.79
N ASP A 73 7.37 -2.71 -9.21
CA ASP A 73 6.47 -2.45 -8.07
C ASP A 73 7.23 -1.88 -6.85
N ASP A 74 8.43 -2.39 -6.56
CA ASP A 74 9.23 -1.91 -5.44
C ASP A 74 9.71 -0.47 -5.69
N TRP A 75 10.08 -0.16 -6.94
CA TRP A 75 10.49 1.18 -7.36
C TRP A 75 9.33 2.16 -7.31
N ALA A 76 8.17 1.78 -7.85
CA ALA A 76 6.99 2.65 -7.90
C ALA A 76 6.49 3.00 -6.48
N LYS A 77 6.47 2.01 -5.58
CA LYS A 77 6.11 2.19 -4.17
C LYS A 77 7.09 3.09 -3.41
N GLY A 78 8.40 2.97 -3.68
CA GLY A 78 9.37 3.87 -3.05
C GLY A 78 9.31 5.29 -3.63
N PHE A 79 9.13 5.41 -4.94
CA PHE A 79 8.97 6.70 -5.61
C PHE A 79 7.73 7.46 -5.12
N SER A 80 6.62 6.77 -4.88
CA SER A 80 5.40 7.38 -4.34
C SER A 80 5.63 8.01 -2.95
N LYS A 81 6.45 7.38 -2.10
CA LYS A 81 6.82 7.94 -0.79
C LYS A 81 7.64 9.21 -0.93
N GLU A 82 8.57 9.28 -1.87
CA GLU A 82 9.36 10.49 -2.10
C GLU A 82 8.50 11.64 -2.65
N VAL A 83 7.56 11.35 -3.54
CA VAL A 83 6.59 12.32 -4.05
C VAL A 83 5.69 12.84 -2.92
N ASP A 84 5.13 11.94 -2.10
CA ASP A 84 4.28 12.28 -0.95
C ASP A 84 5.02 13.18 0.05
N LYS A 85 6.30 12.90 0.36
CA LYS A 85 7.14 13.75 1.22
C LYS A 85 7.29 15.20 0.70
N VAL A 86 7.23 15.42 -0.61
CA VAL A 86 7.28 16.79 -1.17
C VAL A 86 5.95 17.50 -0.93
N PHE A 87 4.82 16.79 -1.12
CA PHE A 87 3.49 17.34 -0.90
C PHE A 87 3.20 17.65 0.57
N GLN A 88 3.61 16.78 1.49
CA GLN A 88 3.51 17.00 2.95
C GLN A 88 4.25 18.26 3.45
N LYS A 89 5.21 18.77 2.66
CA LYS A 89 5.95 20.01 2.97
C LYS A 89 5.38 21.23 2.25
N SER A 90 4.34 21.05 1.44
CA SER A 90 3.66 22.10 0.68
C SER A 90 2.36 22.51 1.36
N ASP A 91 1.89 23.72 1.09
CA ASP A 91 0.62 24.22 1.65
C ASP A 91 -0.63 23.49 1.09
N GLU A 92 -0.49 22.80 -0.04
CA GLU A 92 -1.60 22.07 -0.69
C GLU A 92 -1.92 20.74 0.02
N ASP A 93 -0.89 20.06 0.54
CA ASP A 93 -0.93 18.75 1.22
C ASP A 93 -1.99 17.74 0.67
N PRO A 94 -1.99 17.45 -0.65
CA PRO A 94 -2.97 16.54 -1.24
C PRO A 94 -2.76 15.10 -0.77
N TYR A 95 -3.85 14.33 -0.74
CA TYR A 95 -3.75 12.91 -0.37
C TYR A 95 -3.21 12.06 -1.53
N ILE A 96 -1.90 11.79 -1.52
CA ILE A 96 -1.23 10.96 -2.53
C ILE A 96 -1.38 9.49 -2.19
N TYR A 97 -1.81 8.71 -3.18
CA TYR A 97 -2.02 7.27 -3.03
C TYR A 97 -1.29 6.50 -4.11
N TYR A 98 -0.82 5.31 -3.74
CA TYR A 98 -0.17 4.33 -4.61
C TYR A 98 -0.96 3.04 -4.57
N GLU A 99 -1.27 2.50 -5.74
CA GLU A 99 -1.86 1.16 -5.83
C GLU A 99 -1.46 0.47 -7.13
N LYS A 100 -1.42 -0.85 -7.05
CA LYS A 100 -1.32 -1.74 -8.19
C LYS A 100 -2.66 -2.41 -8.46
N PHE A 101 -2.96 -2.60 -9.74
CA PHE A 101 -4.19 -3.22 -10.20
C PHE A 101 -3.87 -4.39 -11.10
N ASP A 102 -4.61 -5.47 -10.89
CA ASP A 102 -4.62 -6.64 -11.75
C ASP A 102 -5.63 -6.42 -12.89
N PHE A 103 -5.22 -6.73 -14.11
CA PHE A 103 -6.06 -6.64 -15.31
C PHE A 103 -6.36 -8.02 -15.90
N VAL A 104 -7.41 -8.10 -16.71
CA VAL A 104 -7.76 -9.32 -17.45
C VAL A 104 -6.61 -9.72 -18.36
N GLY A 105 -6.03 -10.89 -18.10
CA GLY A 105 -4.84 -11.37 -18.80
C GLY A 105 -3.64 -11.58 -17.89
N GLY A 106 -3.73 -11.10 -16.64
CA GLY A 106 -2.68 -11.24 -15.64
C GLY A 106 -1.63 -10.12 -15.67
N ASP A 107 -1.86 -9.08 -16.47
CA ASP A 107 -1.04 -7.88 -16.45
C ASP A 107 -1.32 -7.10 -15.16
N ILE A 108 -0.25 -6.63 -14.51
CA ILE A 108 -0.30 -5.90 -13.26
C ILE A 108 0.39 -4.57 -13.45
N ASP A 109 -0.31 -3.49 -13.13
CA ASP A 109 0.19 -2.13 -13.36
C ASP A 109 -0.12 -1.20 -12.20
N SER A 110 0.73 -0.20 -12.03
CA SER A 110 0.65 0.73 -10.90
C SER A 110 0.33 2.17 -11.32
N ILE A 111 -0.30 2.90 -10.39
CA ILE A 111 -0.61 4.32 -10.51
C ILE A 111 -0.31 5.01 -9.18
N ILE A 112 0.29 6.20 -9.27
CA ILE A 112 0.41 7.15 -8.16
C ILE A 112 -0.52 8.31 -8.46
N TRP A 113 -1.46 8.62 -7.58
CA TRP A 113 -2.45 9.67 -7.84
C TRP A 113 -2.82 10.50 -6.63
N ASN A 114 -3.34 11.69 -6.90
CA ASN A 114 -3.94 12.58 -5.92
C ASN A 114 -5.42 12.23 -5.76
N MET A 115 -5.82 11.75 -4.58
CA MET A 115 -7.21 11.40 -4.28
C MET A 115 -8.16 12.60 -4.17
N ASP A 116 -7.65 13.82 -4.03
CA ASP A 116 -8.50 15.01 -4.11
C ASP A 116 -9.01 15.25 -5.54
N VAL A 117 -8.28 14.73 -6.54
CA VAL A 117 -8.65 14.77 -7.96
C VAL A 117 -9.34 13.47 -8.39
N ILE A 118 -8.71 12.30 -8.17
CA ILE A 118 -9.28 10.98 -8.49
C ILE A 118 -9.73 10.32 -7.18
N LYS A 119 -11.00 10.57 -6.82
CA LYS A 119 -11.53 10.35 -5.47
C LYS A 119 -11.69 8.90 -5.02
N THR A 120 -11.70 7.96 -5.95
CA THR A 120 -11.95 6.56 -5.63
C THR A 120 -10.94 5.66 -6.29
N ARG A 121 -10.67 4.54 -5.62
CA ARG A 121 -9.90 3.41 -6.15
C ARG A 121 -10.42 2.97 -7.52
N ASP A 122 -11.73 2.79 -7.66
CA ASP A 122 -12.35 2.37 -8.93
C ASP A 122 -12.14 3.39 -10.05
N ALA A 123 -12.15 4.70 -9.73
CA ALA A 123 -11.87 5.74 -10.71
C ALA A 123 -10.39 5.72 -11.14
N ALA A 124 -9.47 5.43 -10.21
CA ALA A 124 -8.05 5.26 -10.51
C ALA A 124 -7.81 4.01 -11.38
N LEU A 125 -8.45 2.89 -11.04
CA LEU A 125 -8.44 1.66 -11.84
C LEU A 125 -8.95 1.91 -13.26
N GLN A 126 -10.14 2.51 -13.40
CA GLN A 126 -10.71 2.85 -14.71
C GLN A 126 -9.76 3.78 -15.50
N LYS A 127 -9.19 4.78 -14.82
CA LYS A 127 -8.26 5.71 -15.46
C LYS A 127 -7.00 5.01 -15.96
N LEU A 128 -6.43 4.11 -15.17
CA LEU A 128 -5.25 3.34 -15.53
C LEU A 128 -5.56 2.39 -16.70
N ALA A 129 -6.70 1.69 -16.65
CA ALA A 129 -7.16 0.82 -17.71
C ALA A 129 -7.30 1.56 -19.05
N ASP A 130 -7.96 2.72 -19.05
CA ASP A 130 -8.17 3.53 -20.26
C ASP A 130 -6.85 3.98 -20.90
N LEU A 131 -5.86 4.33 -20.07
CA LEU A 131 -4.54 4.79 -20.53
C LEU A 131 -3.72 3.67 -21.14
N LEU A 132 -3.74 2.50 -20.49
CA LEU A 132 -2.98 1.33 -20.91
C LEU A 132 -3.72 0.49 -21.97
N LYS A 133 -5.01 0.77 -22.19
CA LYS A 133 -5.95 0.01 -23.01
C LYS A 133 -6.17 -1.41 -22.48
N GLU A 134 -6.13 -1.54 -21.17
CA GLU A 134 -6.38 -2.79 -20.45
C GLU A 134 -7.87 -3.03 -20.21
N ARG A 135 -8.22 -4.28 -19.89
CA ARG A 135 -9.57 -4.66 -19.51
C ARG A 135 -9.66 -4.96 -18.02
N ILE A 136 -10.70 -4.42 -17.39
CA ILE A 136 -11.08 -4.69 -16.00
C ILE A 136 -12.09 -5.86 -16.00
N GLU A 137 -12.12 -6.65 -14.93
CA GLU A 137 -13.11 -7.73 -14.72
C GLU A 137 -14.56 -7.23 -14.52
#